data_AF-A0A7J6NGP7-F1
#
_entry.id   AF-A0A7J6NGP7-F1
#
_cell.length_a   1.000
_cell.length_b   1.000
_cell.length_c   1.000
_cell.angle_alpha   90.00
_cell.angle_beta   90.00
_cell.angle_gamma   90.00
#
_symmetry.space_group_name_H-M   'P 1'
#
loop_
_entity.id
_entity.type
_entity.pdbx_description
1 polymer ?
#
loop_
_entity_poly.entity_id
_entity_poly.type
_entity_poly.pdbx_seq_one_letter_code
_entity_poly.pdbx_strand_id
1 'polypeptide(L)'
;MRFKKLTNAQKSGLNQIPNRRFTLWWSPTINRANVYVGFQVQLDLTGIFMHGKIPTLKISLIQIFRAHLWQKIHESIVMDMCQVFDQELDALEIDTVQKETIHPRKSYKMNSSCADVLLFASYKWNVSKPSLLTEPRDNFDAQTKTTKYWLDIQLRWGDYDSHDIERYARAKFLDYTTDNMSIYPSPT
;
A
#
# COMPACT_ATOMS: atom_id res chain seq x y z
N MET A 1 -11.48 -34.35 8.35
CA MET A 1 -10.52 -35.09 9.22
C MET A 1 -11.15 -35.68 10.48
N ARG A 2 -12.24 -35.11 11.04
CA ARG A 2 -12.79 -35.46 12.35
C ARG A 2 -13.14 -36.95 12.57
N PHE A 3 -13.50 -37.68 11.51
CA PHE A 3 -13.88 -39.09 11.56
C PHE A 3 -12.83 -40.05 10.95
N LYS A 4 -11.63 -39.55 10.58
CA LYS A 4 -10.53 -40.40 10.09
C LYS A 4 -9.63 -40.80 11.26
N LYS A 5 -9.02 -41.99 11.22
CA LYS A 5 -8.00 -42.41 12.19
C LYS A 5 -6.75 -41.57 11.96
N LEU A 6 -6.36 -40.77 12.95
CA LEU A 6 -5.24 -39.84 12.89
C LEU A 6 -4.15 -40.22 13.88
N THR A 7 -2.90 -39.95 13.52
CA THR A 7 -1.77 -40.03 14.43
C THR A 7 -1.86 -38.94 15.49
N ASN A 8 -1.19 -39.12 16.63
CA ASN A 8 -1.16 -38.11 17.69
C ASN A 8 -0.52 -36.79 17.22
N ALA A 9 0.48 -36.86 16.33
CA ALA A 9 1.07 -35.69 15.70
C ALA A 9 0.06 -34.91 14.84
N GLN A 10 -0.78 -35.62 14.06
CA GLN A 10 -1.84 -35.00 13.26
C GLN A 10 -2.91 -34.33 14.14
N LYS A 11 -3.28 -34.95 15.27
CA LYS A 11 -4.23 -34.37 16.24
C LYS A 11 -3.68 -33.08 16.86
N SER A 12 -2.40 -33.06 17.23
CA SER A 12 -1.74 -31.85 17.74
C SER A 12 -1.80 -30.69 16.72
N GLY A 13 -1.52 -30.98 15.44
CA GLY A 13 -1.66 -29.98 14.37
C GLY A 13 -3.08 -29.45 14.19
N LEU A 14 -4.09 -30.32 14.25
CA LEU A 14 -5.51 -29.92 14.15
C LEU A 14 -5.96 -29.03 15.32
N ASN A 15 -5.45 -29.29 16.53
CA ASN A 15 -5.75 -28.47 17.71
C ASN A 15 -5.17 -27.04 17.62
N GLN A 16 -4.24 -26.77 16.70
CA GLN A 16 -3.74 -25.43 16.45
C GLN A 16 -4.67 -24.58 15.55
N ILE A 17 -5.62 -25.20 14.83
CA ILE A 17 -6.48 -24.48 13.87
C ILE A 17 -7.36 -23.42 14.57
N PRO A 18 -8.04 -23.71 15.69
CA PRO A 18 -8.83 -22.70 16.40
C PRO A 18 -7.95 -21.52 16.86
N ASN A 19 -6.74 -21.80 17.35
CA ASN A 19 -5.80 -20.79 17.79
C ASN A 19 -5.34 -19.89 16.62
N ARG A 20 -5.08 -20.47 15.43
CA ARG A 20 -4.76 -19.67 14.23
C ARG A 20 -5.89 -18.74 13.84
N ARG A 21 -7.15 -19.21 13.85
CA ARG A 21 -8.32 -18.38 13.55
C ARG A 21 -8.46 -17.24 14.56
N PHE A 22 -8.31 -17.54 15.84
CA PHE A 22 -8.36 -16.55 16.90
C PHE A 22 -7.25 -15.50 16.75
N THR A 23 -6.00 -15.93 16.57
CA THR A 23 -4.87 -15.01 16.40
C THR A 23 -5.03 -14.13 15.16
N LEU A 24 -5.55 -14.68 14.05
CA LEU A 24 -5.78 -13.89 12.84
C LEU A 24 -6.91 -12.86 13.03
N TRP A 25 -8.03 -13.26 13.64
CA TRP A 25 -9.15 -12.36 13.91
C TRP A 25 -8.75 -11.16 14.77
N TRP A 26 -8.01 -11.41 15.86
CA TRP A 26 -7.52 -10.36 16.76
C TRP A 26 -6.17 -9.79 16.34
N SER A 27 -5.72 -10.04 15.11
CA SER A 27 -4.38 -9.64 14.66
C SER A 27 -4.09 -8.14 14.74
N PRO A 28 -5.02 -7.20 14.49
CA PRO A 28 -4.73 -5.77 14.62
C PRO A 28 -4.38 -5.34 16.05
N THR A 29 -4.93 -6.02 17.06
CA THR A 29 -4.65 -5.74 18.47
C THR A 29 -3.46 -6.56 19.00
N ILE A 30 -3.31 -7.80 18.53
CA ILE A 30 -2.21 -8.69 18.93
C ILE A 30 -0.86 -8.20 18.35
N ASN A 31 -0.83 -7.75 17.10
CA ASN A 31 0.36 -7.28 16.39
C ASN A 31 0.43 -5.75 16.35
N ARG A 32 0.42 -5.14 17.53
CA ARG A 32 0.35 -3.68 17.67
C ARG A 32 1.71 -3.04 17.94
N ALA A 33 1.95 -1.87 17.35
CA ALA A 33 3.21 -1.14 17.46
C ALA A 33 3.54 -0.70 18.89
N ASN A 34 2.54 -0.32 19.70
CA ASN A 34 2.77 0.32 21.00
C ASN A 34 2.96 -0.64 22.20
N VAL A 35 2.97 -1.97 22.01
CA VAL A 35 3.03 -2.93 23.13
C VAL A 35 4.34 -3.69 23.22
N TYR A 36 4.97 -4.00 22.09
CA TYR A 36 6.20 -4.78 22.10
C TYR A 36 7.41 -3.86 22.00
N VAL A 37 8.19 -3.79 23.09
CA VAL A 37 9.57 -3.27 23.03
C VAL A 37 10.41 -4.33 22.31
N GLY A 38 10.52 -4.21 21.00
CA GLY A 38 11.24 -5.17 20.17
C GLY A 38 11.45 -4.69 18.74
N PHE A 39 12.38 -5.35 18.05
CA PHE A 39 12.65 -5.06 16.65
C PHE A 39 11.44 -5.41 15.78
N GLN A 40 10.96 -4.42 15.03
CA GLN A 40 9.96 -4.57 13.99
C GLN A 40 10.57 -5.32 12.81
N VAL A 41 9.88 -6.35 12.33
CA VAL A 41 10.34 -7.18 11.20
C VAL A 41 9.30 -7.13 10.08
N GLN A 42 9.72 -6.80 8.87
CA GLN A 42 8.87 -6.87 7.70
C GLN A 42 8.69 -8.33 7.24
N LEU A 43 7.46 -8.72 6.90
CA LEU A 43 7.18 -10.01 6.28
C LEU A 43 7.57 -10.01 4.81
N ASP A 44 8.27 -11.07 4.38
CA ASP A 44 8.77 -11.22 3.02
C ASP A 44 7.69 -10.98 1.97
N LEU A 45 8.02 -10.16 0.96
CA LEU A 45 7.17 -9.82 -0.18
C LEU A 45 5.84 -9.11 0.17
N THR A 46 5.73 -8.53 1.38
CA THR A 46 4.56 -7.78 1.82
C THR A 46 4.97 -6.51 2.55
N GLY A 47 4.07 -5.54 2.64
CA GLY A 47 4.25 -4.34 3.48
C GLY A 47 3.90 -4.55 4.95
N ILE A 48 3.72 -5.80 5.40
CA ILE A 48 3.25 -6.09 6.74
C ILE A 48 4.44 -6.13 7.69
N PHE A 49 4.34 -5.36 8.76
CA PHE A 49 5.32 -5.36 9.83
C PHE A 49 4.81 -6.16 11.03
N MET A 50 5.67 -7.02 11.54
CA MET A 50 5.43 -7.80 12.75
C MET A 50 6.16 -7.19 13.94
N HIS A 51 5.40 -6.95 15.01
CA HIS A 51 5.88 -6.46 16.29
C HIS A 51 5.98 -7.65 17.25
N GLY A 52 7.18 -8.24 17.32
CA GLY A 52 7.44 -9.45 18.11
C GLY A 52 7.31 -10.76 17.33
N LYS A 53 7.69 -11.87 17.98
CA LYS A 53 7.68 -13.21 17.38
C LYS A 53 6.36 -13.91 17.66
N ILE A 54 5.43 -13.85 16.70
CA ILE A 54 4.10 -14.49 16.77
C ILE A 54 3.95 -15.51 15.63
N PRO A 55 4.48 -16.75 15.78
CA PRO A 55 4.58 -17.70 14.67
C PRO A 55 3.23 -18.10 14.04
N THR A 56 2.17 -18.21 14.85
CA THR A 56 0.83 -18.56 14.37
C THR A 56 0.24 -17.49 13.46
N LEU A 57 0.47 -16.21 13.79
CA LEU A 57 0.07 -15.08 12.96
C LEU A 57 0.89 -15.03 11.67
N LYS A 58 2.21 -15.17 11.78
CA LYS A 58 3.13 -15.20 10.63
C LYS A 58 2.69 -16.23 9.59
N ILE A 59 2.39 -17.47 10.02
CA ILE A 59 1.92 -18.53 9.13
C ILE A 59 0.61 -18.12 8.42
N SER A 60 -0.33 -17.53 9.16
CA SER A 60 -1.64 -17.15 8.62
C SER A 60 -1.52 -16.03 7.58
N LEU A 61 -0.70 -15.01 7.84
CA LEU A 61 -0.47 -13.89 6.92
C LEU A 61 0.26 -14.34 5.64
N ILE A 62 1.26 -15.21 5.76
CA ILE A 62 1.95 -15.80 4.60
C ILE A 62 0.97 -16.60 3.74
N GLN A 63 0.03 -17.32 4.35
CA GLN A 63 -0.99 -18.07 3.60
C GLN A 63 -1.97 -17.15 2.86
N ILE A 64 -2.34 -16.00 3.44
CA ILE A 64 -3.19 -15.01 2.78
C ILE A 64 -2.46 -14.40 1.59
N PHE A 65 -1.24 -13.89 1.80
CA PHE A 65 -0.48 -13.17 0.77
C PHE A 65 0.40 -14.06 -0.12
N ARG A 66 0.10 -15.36 -0.18
CA ARG A 66 0.83 -16.33 -1.00
C ARG A 66 0.75 -15.99 -2.50
N ALA A 67 1.68 -16.55 -3.28
CA ALA A 67 1.70 -16.39 -4.74
C ALA A 67 1.70 -14.92 -5.19
N HIS A 68 2.49 -14.10 -4.49
CA HIS A 68 2.74 -12.69 -4.84
C HIS A 68 1.48 -11.81 -4.77
N LEU A 69 0.53 -12.12 -3.89
CA LEU A 69 -0.75 -11.42 -3.85
C LEU A 69 -0.59 -9.91 -3.61
N TRP A 70 0.34 -9.49 -2.74
CA TRP A 70 0.60 -8.07 -2.48
C TRP A 70 0.98 -7.29 -3.75
N GLN A 71 1.92 -7.84 -4.53
CA GLN A 71 2.36 -7.27 -5.80
C GLN A 71 1.21 -7.25 -6.82
N LYS A 72 0.41 -8.31 -6.88
CA LYS A 72 -0.75 -8.40 -7.78
C LYS A 72 -1.84 -7.39 -7.44
N ILE A 73 -2.11 -7.15 -6.15
CA ILE A 73 -3.07 -6.13 -5.71
C ILE A 73 -2.60 -4.75 -6.16
N HIS A 74 -1.33 -4.42 -5.89
CA HIS A 74 -0.74 -3.15 -6.30
C HIS A 74 -0.84 -2.96 -7.82
N GLU A 75 -0.35 -3.93 -8.58
CA GLU A 75 -0.38 -3.91 -10.06
C GLU A 75 -1.80 -3.80 -10.60
N SER A 76 -2.77 -4.51 -10.02
CA SER A 76 -4.18 -4.44 -10.43
C SER A 76 -4.72 -3.03 -10.25
N ILE A 77 -4.50 -2.40 -9.08
CA ILE A 77 -4.99 -1.04 -8.82
C ILE A 77 -4.34 -0.03 -9.76
N VAL A 78 -3.03 -0.15 -10.03
CA VAL A 78 -2.33 0.69 -11.01
C VAL A 78 -2.96 0.56 -12.40
N MET A 79 -3.22 -0.66 -12.86
CA MET A 79 -3.84 -0.91 -14.16
C MET A 79 -5.27 -0.38 -14.24
N ASP A 80 -6.07 -0.58 -13.19
CA ASP A 80 -7.45 -0.08 -13.13
C ASP A 80 -7.47 1.45 -13.16
N MET A 81 -6.55 2.12 -12.46
CA MET A 81 -6.40 3.58 -12.52
C MET A 81 -6.01 4.06 -13.91
N CYS A 82 -5.05 3.41 -14.59
CA CYS A 82 -4.72 3.74 -15.98
C CYS A 82 -5.94 3.64 -16.89
N GLN A 83 -6.73 2.56 -16.77
CA GLN A 83 -7.94 2.38 -17.59
C GLN A 83 -8.99 3.46 -17.34
N VAL A 84 -9.14 3.92 -16.10
CA VAL A 84 -10.05 5.03 -15.78
C VAL A 84 -9.56 6.33 -16.41
N PHE A 85 -8.26 6.65 -16.31
CA PHE A 85 -7.73 7.87 -16.93
C PHE A 85 -7.76 7.82 -18.47
N ASP A 86 -7.55 6.64 -19.08
CA ASP A 86 -7.67 6.44 -20.52
C ASP A 86 -9.10 6.70 -21.05
N GLN A 87 -10.13 6.55 -20.20
CA GLN A 87 -11.52 6.84 -20.55
C GLN A 87 -11.86 8.35 -20.45
N GLU A 88 -11.07 9.10 -19.69
CA GLU A 88 -11.34 10.51 -19.34
C GLU A 88 -10.31 11.48 -19.96
N LEU A 89 -9.61 11.07 -21.02
CA LEU A 89 -8.55 11.86 -21.66
C LEU A 89 -9.03 13.24 -22.10
N ASP A 90 -10.11 13.29 -22.88
CA ASP A 90 -10.66 14.53 -23.43
C ASP A 90 -11.21 15.45 -22.34
N ALA A 91 -11.89 14.88 -21.34
CA ALA A 91 -12.53 15.64 -20.26
C ALA A 91 -11.51 16.29 -19.31
N LEU A 92 -10.36 15.64 -19.11
CA LEU A 92 -9.30 16.10 -18.22
C LEU A 92 -8.14 16.78 -18.94
N GLU A 93 -8.22 16.96 -20.27
CA GLU A 93 -7.14 17.51 -21.11
C GLU A 93 -5.81 16.75 -20.94
N ILE A 94 -5.89 15.42 -20.90
CA ILE A 94 -4.74 14.52 -20.85
C ILE A 94 -4.35 14.16 -22.28
N ASP A 95 -3.08 14.38 -22.63
CA ASP A 95 -2.49 13.94 -23.90
C ASP A 95 -2.21 12.44 -23.88
N THR A 96 -1.52 11.97 -22.84
CA THR A 96 -1.16 10.56 -22.69
C THR A 96 -1.14 10.13 -21.22
N VAL A 97 -1.61 8.91 -20.96
CA VAL A 97 -1.47 8.20 -19.69
C VAL A 97 -0.35 7.17 -19.84
N GLN A 98 0.75 7.38 -19.13
CA GLN A 98 1.90 6.48 -19.16
C GLN A 98 1.99 5.71 -17.85
N LYS A 99 1.90 4.39 -17.93
CA LYS A 99 2.28 3.52 -16.83
C LYS A 99 3.80 3.39 -16.76
N GLU A 100 4.38 3.68 -15.61
CA GLU A 100 5.81 3.57 -15.39
C GLU A 100 6.27 2.13 -15.23
N THR A 101 7.49 1.84 -15.72
CA THR A 101 8.10 0.52 -15.52
C THR A 101 8.75 0.48 -14.13
N ILE A 102 7.99 -0.02 -13.16
CA ILE A 102 8.43 -0.09 -11.77
C ILE A 102 9.18 -1.38 -11.44
N HIS A 103 10.11 -1.30 -10.49
CA HIS A 103 10.76 -2.48 -9.96
C HIS A 103 9.74 -3.36 -9.20
N PRO A 104 9.72 -4.70 -9.38
CA PRO A 104 8.70 -5.57 -8.76
C PRO A 104 8.59 -5.47 -7.24
N ARG A 105 9.68 -5.07 -6.57
CA ARG A 105 9.74 -4.91 -5.11
C ARG A 105 9.23 -3.57 -4.59
N LYS A 106 8.88 -2.62 -5.47
CA LYS A 106 8.39 -1.28 -5.11
C LYS A 106 7.16 -1.37 -4.20
N SER A 107 6.19 -2.21 -4.56
CA SER A 107 4.91 -2.35 -3.85
C SER A 107 5.01 -2.61 -2.34
N TYR A 108 6.12 -3.18 -1.85
CA TYR A 108 6.38 -3.42 -0.44
C TYR A 108 7.67 -2.76 0.07
N LYS A 109 8.21 -1.78 -0.65
CA LYS A 109 9.35 -0.96 -0.21
C LYS A 109 8.81 0.28 0.49
N MET A 110 9.03 0.39 1.81
CA MET A 110 8.39 1.42 2.63
C MET A 110 9.28 2.65 2.94
N ASN A 111 10.55 2.60 2.55
CA ASN A 111 11.52 3.67 2.79
C ASN A 111 11.67 4.64 1.62
N SER A 112 11.34 4.23 0.39
CA SER A 112 11.36 5.11 -0.78
C SER A 112 10.41 4.58 -1.85
N SER A 113 9.97 5.46 -2.73
CA SER A 113 9.04 5.14 -3.82
C SER A 113 9.40 5.86 -5.13
N CYS A 114 8.62 5.64 -6.17
CA CYS A 114 8.67 6.27 -7.48
C CYS A 114 7.25 6.35 -8.05
N ALA A 115 7.01 7.15 -9.09
CA ALA A 115 5.70 7.20 -9.75
C ALA A 115 5.28 5.82 -10.31
N ASP A 116 3.98 5.50 -10.25
CA ASP A 116 3.35 4.36 -10.95
C ASP A 116 2.73 4.77 -12.28
N VAL A 117 2.06 5.92 -12.27
CA VAL A 117 1.37 6.48 -13.44
C VAL A 117 1.84 7.90 -13.61
N LEU A 118 2.09 8.29 -14.85
CA LEU A 118 2.46 9.63 -15.25
C LEU A 118 1.45 10.11 -16.29
N LEU A 119 0.78 11.22 -15.99
CA LEU A 119 -0.13 11.89 -16.90
C LEU A 119 0.59 13.05 -17.56
N PHE A 120 0.44 13.18 -18.87
CA PHE A 120 0.93 14.32 -19.64
C PHE A 120 -0.25 15.20 -20.02
N ALA A 121 -0.19 16.48 -19.65
CA ALA A 121 -1.22 17.45 -20.01
C ALA A 121 -1.11 17.82 -21.49
N SER A 122 -2.24 18.00 -22.18
CA SER A 122 -2.26 18.50 -23.57
C SER A 122 -1.71 19.93 -23.68
N TYR A 123 -1.84 20.73 -22.62
CA TYR A 123 -1.23 22.05 -22.54
C TYR A 123 -0.60 22.34 -21.17
N LYS A 124 -1.39 22.79 -20.19
CA LYS A 124 -0.94 23.09 -18.82
C LYS A 124 -2.11 22.96 -17.85
N TRP A 125 -1.93 22.21 -16.78
CA TRP A 125 -2.86 22.22 -15.65
C TRP A 125 -2.48 23.28 -14.64
N ASN A 126 -3.48 24.05 -14.19
CA ASN A 126 -3.37 24.82 -12.95
C ASN A 126 -3.65 23.85 -11.81
N VAL A 127 -2.68 23.63 -10.92
CA VAL A 127 -2.79 22.67 -9.83
C VAL A 127 -2.91 23.39 -8.49
N SER A 128 -3.70 22.82 -7.58
CA SER A 128 -3.84 23.34 -6.22
C SER A 128 -2.60 23.06 -5.38
N LYS A 129 -2.60 23.56 -4.13
CA LYS A 129 -1.64 23.10 -3.12
C LYS A 129 -2.04 21.68 -2.68
N PRO A 130 -1.08 20.84 -2.23
CA PRO A 130 -1.40 19.51 -1.71
C PRO A 130 -2.46 19.56 -0.60
N SER A 131 -3.56 18.84 -0.80
CA SER A 131 -4.71 18.73 0.09
C SER A 131 -5.09 17.25 0.28
N LEU A 132 -6.02 16.96 1.19
CA LEU A 132 -6.56 15.60 1.34
C LEU A 132 -7.68 15.35 0.32
N LEU A 133 -7.87 14.09 -0.06
CA LEU A 133 -8.93 13.68 -0.99
C LEU A 133 -10.34 14.10 -0.55
N THR A 134 -10.58 14.19 0.76
CA THR A 134 -11.88 14.53 1.36
C THR A 134 -12.08 16.03 1.57
N GLU A 135 -11.07 16.87 1.30
CA GLU A 135 -11.16 18.32 1.45
C GLU A 135 -11.88 18.95 0.24
N PRO A 136 -13.01 19.67 0.43
CA PRO A 136 -13.88 20.08 -0.69
C PRO A 136 -13.51 21.44 -1.33
N ARG A 137 -12.47 22.12 -0.84
CA ARG A 137 -12.18 23.52 -1.20
C ARG A 137 -10.73 23.69 -1.66
N ASP A 138 -10.45 23.15 -2.84
CA ASP A 138 -9.19 23.41 -3.53
C ASP A 138 -9.23 24.75 -4.26
N ASN A 139 -8.14 25.50 -4.14
CA ASN A 139 -7.94 26.71 -4.91
C ASN A 139 -6.89 26.45 -6.01
N PHE A 140 -7.32 26.55 -7.25
CA PHE A 140 -6.50 26.35 -8.45
C PHE A 140 -5.91 27.67 -9.00
N ASP A 141 -6.14 28.81 -8.33
CA ASP A 141 -5.52 30.10 -8.68
C ASP A 141 -4.03 30.18 -8.31
N ALA A 142 -3.45 29.10 -7.78
CA ALA A 142 -2.03 29.03 -7.51
C ALA A 142 -1.23 29.22 -8.82
N GLN A 143 -0.10 29.94 -8.74
CA GLN A 143 0.82 30.12 -9.88
C GLN A 143 1.48 28.81 -10.37
N THR A 144 1.24 27.69 -9.69
CA THR A 144 1.81 26.39 -10.03
C THR A 144 1.12 25.82 -11.25
N LYS A 145 1.83 25.83 -12.37
CA LYS A 145 1.41 25.19 -13.62
C LYS A 145 2.29 23.97 -13.88
N THR A 146 1.69 22.87 -14.29
CA THR A 146 2.42 21.66 -14.65
C THR A 146 1.96 21.07 -15.98
N THR A 147 2.85 20.34 -16.62
CA THR A 147 2.59 19.52 -17.81
C THR A 147 2.66 18.03 -17.49
N LYS A 148 3.10 17.67 -16.29
CA LYS A 148 3.26 16.29 -15.82
C LYS A 148 2.63 16.14 -14.44
N TYR A 149 1.90 15.05 -14.24
CA TYR A 149 1.27 14.74 -12.96
C TYR A 149 1.47 13.27 -12.65
N TRP A 150 2.07 12.95 -11.50
CA TRP A 150 2.33 11.57 -11.13
C TRP A 150 1.34 11.06 -10.09
N LEU A 151 1.12 9.74 -10.13
CA LEU A 151 0.42 9.02 -9.09
C LEU A 151 1.32 7.94 -8.51
N ASP A 152 1.37 7.84 -7.18
CA ASP A 152 2.06 6.79 -6.45
C ASP A 152 1.06 6.05 -5.56
N ILE A 153 0.91 4.74 -5.77
CA ILE A 153 -0.04 3.88 -5.07
C ILE A 153 0.68 3.12 -3.97
N GLN A 154 0.34 3.47 -2.72
CA GLN A 154 0.92 2.84 -1.54
C GLN A 154 -0.06 1.85 -0.90
N LEU A 155 0.36 0.59 -0.79
CA LEU A 155 -0.36 -0.41 0.00
C LEU A 155 0.10 -0.38 1.45
N ARG A 156 -0.84 -0.57 2.38
CA ARG A 156 -0.56 -0.61 3.81
C ARG A 156 -1.35 -1.70 4.51
N TRP A 157 -0.74 -2.31 5.51
CA TRP A 157 -1.42 -3.15 6.49
C TRP A 157 -1.38 -2.47 7.86
N GLY A 158 -2.48 -1.83 8.24
CA GLY A 158 -2.60 -1.11 9.51
C GLY A 158 -2.77 -2.04 10.71
N ASP A 159 -2.50 -1.51 11.89
CA ASP A 159 -2.80 -2.14 13.18
C ASP A 159 -3.82 -1.30 13.96
N TYR A 160 -4.15 -1.73 15.19
CA TYR A 160 -5.13 -1.01 16.00
C TYR A 160 -4.67 0.42 16.35
N ASP A 161 -3.37 0.64 16.54
CA ASP A 161 -2.82 1.94 16.95
C ASP A 161 -2.63 2.90 15.74
N SER A 162 -2.44 2.36 14.54
CA SER A 162 -2.06 3.11 13.34
C SER A 162 -2.80 2.59 12.10
N HIS A 163 -4.04 3.08 11.93
CA HIS A 163 -4.91 2.77 10.80
C HIS A 163 -5.55 4.01 10.15
N ASP A 164 -5.23 5.22 10.64
CA ASP A 164 -5.62 6.47 9.99
C ASP A 164 -4.89 6.61 8.65
N ILE A 165 -5.66 6.52 7.55
CA ILE A 165 -5.13 6.50 6.18
C ILE A 165 -4.84 7.91 5.66
N GLU A 166 -5.60 8.92 6.06
CA GLU A 166 -5.39 10.31 5.62
C GLU A 166 -4.08 10.84 6.18
N ARG A 167 -3.87 10.60 7.48
CA ARG A 167 -2.60 10.96 8.14
C ARG A 167 -1.42 10.23 7.51
N TYR A 168 -1.59 8.95 7.17
CA TYR A 168 -0.54 8.16 6.52
C TYR A 168 -0.22 8.67 5.12
N ALA A 169 -1.23 8.94 4.30
CA ALA A 169 -1.06 9.44 2.94
C ALA A 169 -0.30 10.77 2.95
N ARG A 170 -0.72 11.73 3.79
CA ARG A 170 -0.03 13.02 3.94
C ARG A 170 1.41 12.85 4.42
N ALA A 171 1.65 12.02 5.44
CA ALA A 171 2.99 11.81 5.97
C ALA A 171 3.92 11.20 4.90
N LYS A 172 3.46 10.16 4.19
CA LYS A 172 4.26 9.52 3.13
C LYS A 172 4.48 10.42 1.92
N PHE A 173 3.49 11.22 1.54
CA PHE A 173 3.67 12.23 0.50
C PHE A 173 4.80 13.20 0.88
N LEU A 174 4.76 13.78 2.09
CA LEU A 174 5.81 14.69 2.53
C LEU A 174 7.17 14.00 2.65
N ASP A 175 7.23 12.81 3.25
CA ASP A 175 8.46 12.03 3.38
C ASP A 175 9.10 11.78 2.01
N TYR A 176 8.33 11.31 1.01
CA TYR A 176 8.87 10.94 -0.29
C TYR A 176 9.14 12.12 -1.22
N THR A 177 8.45 13.24 -1.05
CA THR A 177 8.71 14.44 -1.87
C THR A 177 9.84 15.31 -1.33
N THR A 178 10.20 15.17 -0.05
CA THR A 178 11.26 15.96 0.58
C THR A 178 12.59 15.22 0.72
N ASP A 179 12.56 13.87 0.75
CA ASP A 179 13.76 13.04 0.78
C ASP A 179 14.38 12.87 -0.62
N ASN A 180 15.72 12.82 -0.68
CA ASN A 180 16.48 12.62 -1.92
C ASN A 180 16.50 11.14 -2.39
N MET A 181 15.98 10.19 -1.59
CA MET A 181 15.93 8.77 -1.98
C MET A 181 14.82 8.46 -2.99
N SER A 182 13.72 9.23 -2.98
CA SER A 182 12.60 9.06 -3.91
C SER A 182 12.70 10.12 -5.00
N ILE A 183 12.52 9.72 -6.25
CA ILE A 183 12.64 10.62 -7.39
C ILE A 183 11.33 10.57 -8.16
N TYR A 184 10.70 11.74 -8.31
CA TYR A 184 9.48 11.90 -9.07
C TYR A 184 9.71 12.75 -10.33
N PRO A 185 8.96 12.50 -11.42
CA PRO A 185 9.15 13.21 -12.70
C PRO A 185 8.78 14.70 -12.66
N SER A 186 7.99 15.14 -11.68
CA SER A 186 7.54 16.51 -11.45
C SER A 186 7.35 16.77 -9.95
N PRO A 187 7.35 18.04 -9.50
CA PRO A 187 7.01 18.40 -8.12
C PRO A 187 5.50 18.38 -7.83
N THR A 188 4.69 17.96 -8.82
CA THR A 188 3.24 17.93 -8.83
C THR A 188 2.75 16.54 -9.20
#